data_AF-A0A328W966-F1
#
_entry.id   AF-A0A328W966-F1
#
_cell.length_a   1.000
_cell.length_b   1.000
_cell.length_c   1.000
_cell.angle_alpha   90.00
_cell.angle_beta   90.00
_cell.angle_gamma   90.00
#
_symmetry.space_group_name_H-M   'P 1'
#
loop_
_entity.id
_entity.type
_entity.pdbx_description
1 polymer ?
#
loop_
_entity_poly.entity_id
_entity_poly.type
_entity_poly.pdbx_seq_one_letter_code
_entity_poly.pdbx_strand_id
1 'polypeptide(L)'
;MNFWEKITGSDMTKEMKAFEMRAKKLPPDYQAAWEKINAHLWPHSDFTGRNLMPILDGVLGLLEETAADGQSVEEVFGDDIKGFCSALAGIDEAKSFRDKWREQLNNNVAKKLGK
;
A
#
# COMPACT_ATOMS: atom_id res chain seq x y z
N MET A 1 9.40 19.17 -2.97
CA MET A 1 10.21 18.11 -2.35
C MET A 1 11.66 18.28 -2.80
N ASN A 2 12.63 18.25 -1.89
CA ASN A 2 14.04 18.39 -2.26
C ASN A 2 14.71 17.01 -2.48
N PHE A 3 15.87 16.98 -3.15
CA PHE A 3 16.58 15.74 -3.48
C PHE A 3 16.97 14.93 -2.23
N TRP A 4 17.40 15.59 -1.16
CA TRP A 4 17.80 14.96 0.08
C TRP A 4 16.64 14.26 0.79
N GLU A 5 15.46 14.87 0.77
CA GLU A 5 14.24 14.25 1.28
C GLU A 5 13.93 12.96 0.54
N LYS A 6 14.06 12.96 -0.80
CA LYS A 6 13.83 11.78 -1.64
C LYS A 6 14.76 10.62 -1.32
N ILE A 7 16.05 10.93 -1.13
CA ILE A 7 17.08 9.93 -0.84
C ILE A 7 16.95 9.40 0.58
N THR A 8 16.61 10.26 1.54
CA THR A 8 16.46 9.87 2.95
C THR A 8 15.12 9.19 3.24
N GLY A 9 14.14 9.33 2.35
CA GLY A 9 12.77 8.84 2.58
C GLY A 9 12.00 9.65 3.63
N SER A 10 12.52 10.81 4.03
CA SER A 10 11.89 11.65 5.05
C SER A 10 10.57 12.25 4.56
N ASP A 11 10.38 12.40 3.25
CA ASP A 11 9.11 12.76 2.63
C ASP A 11 8.04 11.67 2.84
N MET A 12 8.38 10.39 2.58
CA MET A 12 7.46 9.28 2.81
C MET A 12 7.12 9.13 4.29
N THR A 13 8.08 9.40 5.17
CA THR A 13 7.85 9.38 6.62
C THR A 13 6.84 10.46 7.03
N LYS A 14 6.90 11.65 6.41
CA LYS A 14 5.94 12.74 6.65
C LYS A 14 4.55 12.37 6.12
N GLU A 15 4.46 11.84 4.90
CA GLU A 15 3.20 11.40 4.30
C GLU A 15 2.55 10.28 5.12
N MET A 16 3.33 9.30 5.57
CA MET A 16 2.79 8.19 6.36
C MET A 16 2.29 8.62 7.73
N LYS A 17 2.97 9.57 8.38
CA LYS A 17 2.44 10.23 9.58
C LYS A 17 1.14 10.97 9.30
N ALA A 18 1.00 11.60 8.13
CA ALA A 18 -0.24 12.28 7.75
C ALA A 18 -1.40 11.28 7.58
N PHE A 19 -1.16 10.13 6.96
CA PHE A 19 -2.15 9.06 6.84
C PHE A 19 -2.54 8.48 8.20
N GLU A 20 -1.58 8.22 9.08
CA GLU A 20 -1.89 7.78 10.45
C GLU A 20 -2.73 8.79 11.23
N MET A 21 -2.45 10.09 11.08
CA MET A 21 -3.26 11.15 11.74
C MET A 21 -4.68 11.23 11.18
N ARG A 22 -4.86 10.99 9.88
CA ARG A 22 -6.18 10.94 9.23
C ARG A 22 -6.95 9.70 9.67
N ALA A 23 -6.34 8.52 9.58
CA ALA A 23 -6.94 7.26 10.00
C ALA A 23 -7.38 7.28 11.47
N LYS A 24 -6.59 7.88 12.38
CA LYS A 24 -6.94 8.02 13.81
C LYS A 24 -8.21 8.84 14.08
N LYS A 25 -8.68 9.66 13.13
CA LYS A 25 -9.93 10.41 13.27
C LYS A 25 -11.16 9.58 12.91
N LEU A 26 -10.97 8.45 12.24
CA LEU A 26 -12.06 7.56 11.83
C LEU A 26 -12.57 6.73 13.02
N PRO A 27 -13.78 6.16 12.93
CA PRO A 27 -14.28 5.23 13.94
C PRO A 27 -13.37 3.99 14.12
N PRO A 28 -13.43 3.29 15.26
CA PRO A 28 -12.55 2.14 15.55
C PRO A 28 -12.57 1.05 14.49
N ASP A 29 -13.74 0.76 13.90
CA ASP A 29 -13.89 -0.28 12.88
C ASP A 29 -13.14 0.09 11.59
N TYR A 30 -13.18 1.37 11.23
CA TYR A 30 -12.45 1.94 10.09
C TYR A 30 -10.94 1.97 10.33
N GLN A 31 -10.50 2.21 11.57
CA GLN A 31 -9.08 2.11 11.94
C GLN A 31 -8.57 0.67 11.78
N ALA A 32 -9.36 -0.32 12.22
CA ALA A 32 -9.01 -1.74 12.06
C ALA A 32 -8.99 -2.15 10.57
N ALA A 33 -9.90 -1.61 9.76
CA ALA A 33 -9.91 -1.82 8.31
C ALA A 33 -8.64 -1.25 7.66
N TRP A 34 -8.25 -0.02 8.02
CA TRP A 34 -7.04 0.64 7.56
C TRP A 34 -5.76 -0.17 7.87
N GLU A 35 -5.65 -0.73 9.07
CA GLU A 35 -4.53 -1.60 9.44
C GLU A 35 -4.48 -2.88 8.61
N LYS A 36 -5.64 -3.53 8.41
CA LYS A 36 -5.73 -4.72 7.55
C LYS A 36 -5.34 -4.41 6.11
N ILE A 37 -5.81 -3.29 5.55
CA ILE A 37 -5.50 -2.90 4.17
C ILE A 37 -3.99 -2.64 4.01
N ASN A 38 -3.39 -1.90 4.95
CA ASN A 38 -1.94 -1.69 4.97
C ASN A 38 -1.18 -3.03 4.95
N ALA A 39 -1.53 -3.95 5.85
CA ALA A 39 -0.87 -5.25 5.95
C ALA A 39 -0.93 -6.07 4.64
N HIS A 40 -2.00 -5.94 3.86
CA HIS A 40 -2.15 -6.64 2.58
C HIS A 40 -1.47 -5.93 1.42
N LEU A 41 -1.36 -4.60 1.44
CA LEU A 41 -0.74 -3.83 0.35
C LEU A 41 0.79 -3.83 0.40
N TRP A 42 1.39 -3.76 1.60
CA TRP A 42 2.85 -3.68 1.76
C TRP A 42 3.66 -4.79 1.07
N PRO A 43 3.22 -6.07 1.04
CA PRO A 43 3.90 -7.12 0.27
C PRO A 43 4.01 -6.84 -1.25
N HIS A 44 3.13 -6.01 -1.79
CA HIS A 44 3.07 -5.62 -3.20
C HIS A 44 3.77 -4.28 -3.49
N SER A 45 4.48 -3.74 -2.50
CA SER A 45 5.28 -2.54 -2.70
C SER A 45 6.37 -2.74 -3.76
N ASP A 46 6.79 -1.65 -4.39
CA ASP A 46 8.09 -1.61 -5.04
C ASP A 46 9.21 -1.54 -3.99
N PHE A 47 10.47 -1.54 -4.44
CA PHE A 47 11.62 -1.48 -3.55
C PHE A 47 11.70 -0.21 -2.71
N THR A 48 10.94 0.82 -3.08
CA THR A 48 10.92 2.12 -2.41
C THR A 48 9.65 2.34 -1.58
N GLY A 49 8.60 1.54 -1.78
CA GLY A 49 7.28 1.76 -1.20
C GLY A 49 6.47 2.90 -1.84
N ARG A 50 7.07 3.67 -2.75
CA ARG A 50 6.47 4.90 -3.28
C ARG A 50 5.26 4.66 -4.18
N ASN A 51 5.21 3.51 -4.86
CA ASN A 51 4.05 3.11 -5.63
C ASN A 51 2.78 2.96 -4.77
N LEU A 52 2.92 2.64 -3.48
CA LEU A 52 1.78 2.46 -2.58
C LEU A 52 1.25 3.79 -2.03
N MET A 53 2.04 4.85 -1.99
CA MET A 53 1.63 6.14 -1.41
C MET A 53 0.34 6.71 -2.02
N PRO A 54 0.19 6.82 -3.36
CA PRO A 54 -1.06 7.31 -3.95
C PRO A 54 -2.23 6.34 -3.77
N ILE A 55 -1.96 5.04 -3.70
CA ILE A 55 -2.96 4.00 -3.44
C ILE A 55 -3.51 4.14 -2.02
N LEU A 56 -2.62 4.27 -1.04
CA LEU A 56 -2.96 4.45 0.37
C LEU A 56 -3.74 5.74 0.59
N ASP A 57 -3.36 6.83 -0.09
CA ASP A 57 -4.11 8.09 -0.04
C ASP A 57 -5.54 7.94 -0.58
N GLY A 58 -5.70 7.27 -1.71
CA GLY A 58 -7.02 7.02 -2.32
C GLY A 58 -7.91 6.11 -1.45
N VAL A 59 -7.35 5.03 -0.90
CA VAL A 59 -8.07 4.17 0.05
C VAL A 59 -8.49 4.93 1.30
N LEU A 60 -7.62 5.78 1.83
CA LEU A 60 -7.94 6.56 3.01
C LEU A 60 -9.02 7.61 2.72
N GLY A 61 -9.01 8.23 1.54
CA GLY A 61 -10.08 9.09 1.07
C GLY A 61 -11.42 8.36 0.99
N LEU A 62 -11.44 7.14 0.44
CA LEU A 62 -12.65 6.31 0.41
C LEU A 62 -13.17 6.02 1.82
N LEU A 63 -12.29 5.65 2.76
CA LEU A 63 -12.66 5.41 4.15
C LEU A 63 -13.24 6.67 4.83
N GLU A 64 -12.69 7.84 4.53
CA GLU A 64 -13.17 9.12 5.05
C GLU A 64 -14.56 9.48 4.49
N GLU A 65 -14.79 9.29 3.19
CA GLU A 65 -16.08 9.51 2.54
C GLU A 65 -17.16 8.57 3.09
N THR A 66 -16.87 7.27 3.16
CA THR A 66 -17.86 6.28 3.62
C THR A 66 -18.16 6.42 5.11
N ALA A 67 -17.18 6.83 5.91
CA ALA A 67 -17.41 7.17 7.31
C ALA A 67 -18.28 8.43 7.46
N ALA A 68 -18.16 9.41 6.57
CA ALA A 68 -19.02 10.59 6.54
C ALA A 68 -20.45 10.26 6.12
N ASP A 69 -20.62 9.30 5.21
CA ASP A 69 -21.92 8.78 4.76
C ASP A 69 -22.58 7.83 5.78
N GLY A 70 -21.87 7.47 6.86
CA GLY A 70 -22.38 6.60 7.93
C GLY A 70 -22.52 5.14 7.54
N GLN A 71 -21.87 4.72 6.45
CA GLN A 71 -21.84 3.33 6.00
C GLN A 71 -20.96 2.49 6.93
N SER A 72 -21.18 1.17 6.96
CA SER A 72 -20.27 0.27 7.67
C SER A 72 -19.09 -0.14 6.78
N VAL A 73 -17.97 -0.52 7.39
CA VAL A 73 -16.80 -1.07 6.66
C VAL A 73 -17.20 -2.31 5.86
N GLU A 74 -18.09 -3.14 6.39
CA GLU A 74 -18.59 -4.36 5.77
C GLU A 74 -19.44 -4.05 4.52
N GLU A 75 -20.22 -2.97 4.54
CA GLU A 75 -20.99 -2.52 3.38
C GLU A 75 -20.10 -2.00 2.24
N VAL A 76 -18.96 -1.39 2.58
CA VAL A 76 -18.05 -0.76 1.61
C VAL A 76 -17.06 -1.75 1.01
N PHE A 77 -16.43 -2.58 1.86
CA PHE A 77 -15.36 -3.49 1.44
C PHE A 77 -15.84 -4.94 1.31
N GLY A 78 -17.08 -5.24 1.74
CA GLY A 78 -17.57 -6.60 1.87
C GLY A 78 -16.81 -7.39 2.95
N ASP A 79 -17.03 -8.70 2.97
CA ASP A 79 -16.25 -9.62 3.80
C ASP A 79 -14.81 -9.86 3.27
N ASP A 80 -14.50 -9.38 2.05
CA ASP A 80 -13.25 -9.68 1.35
C ASP A 80 -12.35 -8.47 1.14
N ILE A 81 -11.85 -7.91 2.24
CA ILE A 81 -10.80 -6.87 2.25
C ILE A 81 -9.57 -7.31 1.44
N LYS A 82 -9.28 -8.62 1.43
CA LYS A 82 -8.12 -9.16 0.70
C LYS A 82 -8.35 -9.11 -0.81
N GLY A 83 -9.54 -9.49 -1.28
CA GLY A 83 -9.97 -9.36 -2.67
C GLY A 83 -9.98 -7.92 -3.14
N PHE A 84 -10.48 -7.00 -2.29
CA PHE A 84 -10.39 -5.56 -2.56
C PHE A 84 -8.94 -5.09 -2.73
N CYS A 85 -8.06 -5.41 -1.77
CA CYS A 85 -6.63 -5.07 -1.87
C CYS A 85 -5.99 -5.70 -3.12
N SER A 86 -6.48 -6.88 -3.53
CA SER A 86 -5.99 -7.58 -4.71
C SER A 86 -6.41 -6.94 -6.03
N ALA A 87 -7.66 -6.53 -6.14
CA ALA A 87 -8.12 -5.73 -7.28
C ALA A 87 -7.39 -4.38 -7.33
N LEU A 88 -7.20 -3.75 -6.18
CA LEU A 88 -6.67 -2.39 -6.09
C LEU A 88 -5.15 -2.32 -6.34
N ALA A 89 -4.39 -3.33 -5.92
CA ALA A 89 -2.98 -3.47 -6.28
C ALA A 89 -2.76 -4.07 -7.69
N GLY A 90 -3.82 -4.39 -8.44
CA GLY A 90 -3.72 -5.00 -9.78
C GLY A 90 -3.08 -6.39 -9.75
N ILE A 91 -3.37 -7.20 -8.72
CA ILE A 91 -2.66 -8.44 -8.36
C ILE A 91 -2.79 -9.56 -9.38
N ASP A 92 -3.67 -9.48 -10.38
CA ASP A 92 -3.62 -10.45 -11.48
C ASP A 92 -2.30 -10.34 -12.28
N GLU A 93 -1.59 -9.20 -12.23
CA GLU A 93 -0.30 -9.00 -12.93
C GLU A 93 0.81 -8.34 -12.07
N ALA A 94 0.49 -7.82 -10.88
CA ALA A 94 1.45 -7.09 -10.05
C ALA A 94 2.41 -8.02 -9.27
N LYS A 95 3.64 -8.17 -9.79
CA LYS A 95 4.76 -8.87 -9.11
C LYS A 95 4.98 -8.33 -7.69
N SER A 96 4.99 -9.22 -6.70
CA SER A 96 5.35 -8.86 -5.33
C SER A 96 6.81 -8.42 -5.22
N PHE A 97 7.18 -7.78 -4.11
CA PHE A 97 8.59 -7.46 -3.84
C PHE A 97 9.48 -8.73 -3.86
N ARG A 98 8.94 -9.88 -3.41
CA ARG A 98 9.65 -11.17 -3.46
C ARG A 98 9.88 -11.66 -4.89
N ASP A 99 8.90 -11.49 -5.78
CA ASP A 99 9.04 -11.89 -7.18
C ASP A 99 10.10 -11.06 -7.89
N LYS A 100 10.11 -9.74 -7.62
CA LYS A 100 11.15 -8.83 -8.12
C LYS A 100 12.54 -9.22 -7.62
N TRP A 101 12.67 -9.63 -6.36
CA TRP A 101 13.93 -10.17 -5.80
C TRP A 101 14.38 -11.44 -6.50
N ARG A 102 13.47 -12.39 -6.75
CA ARG A 102 13.79 -13.64 -7.46
C ARG A 102 14.26 -13.36 -8.88
N GLU A 103 13.60 -12.45 -9.59
CA GLU A 103 13.98 -12.03 -10.94
C GLU A 103 15.36 -11.37 -10.95
N GLN A 104 15.63 -10.45 -10.02
CA GLN A 104 16.93 -9.79 -9.90
C GLN A 104 18.05 -10.80 -9.60
N LEU A 105 17.80 -11.76 -8.69
CA LEU A 105 18.75 -12.81 -8.37
C LEU A 105 19.04 -13.68 -9.60
N ASN A 106 17.99 -14.15 -10.29
CA ASN A 106 18.12 -14.98 -11.49
C ASN A 106 18.90 -14.26 -12.59
N ASN A 107 18.61 -12.97 -12.81
CA ASN A 107 19.33 -12.14 -13.79
C ASN A 107 20.81 -11.97 -13.42
N ASN A 108 21.11 -11.78 -12.13
CA ASN A 108 22.50 -11.67 -11.66
C ASN A 108 23.27 -13.00 -11.81
N VAL A 109 22.61 -14.13 -11.53
CA VAL A 109 23.19 -15.47 -11.72
C VAL A 109 23.43 -15.74 -13.21
N ALA A 110 22.45 -15.46 -14.08
CA ALA A 110 22.59 -15.62 -15.53
C ALA A 110 23.78 -14.83 -16.08
N LYS A 111 23.89 -13.54 -15.71
CA LYS A 111 25.04 -12.69 -16.06
C LYS A 111 26.38 -13.27 -15.61
N LYS A 112 26.45 -13.82 -14.39
CA LYS A 112 27.69 -14.45 -13.87
C LYS A 112 28.03 -15.76 -14.59
N LEU A 113 27.02 -16.47 -15.09
CA LEU A 113 27.18 -17.72 -15.84
C LEU A 113 27.41 -17.50 -17.34
N GLY A 114 27.48 -16.24 -17.80
CA GLY A 114 27.74 -15.91 -19.20
C GLY A 114 26.61 -16.29 -20.16
N LYS A 115 25.38 -16.39 -19.66
CA LYS A 115 24.16 -16.58 -20.45
C LYS A 115 23.37 -15.29 -20.57
#